data_AF-A0A1D7QDV6-F1
#
_entry.id   AF-A0A1D7QDV6-F1
#
_cell.length_a   1.000
_cell.length_b   1.000
_cell.length_c   1.000
_cell.angle_alpha   90.00
_cell.angle_beta   90.00
_cell.angle_gamma   90.00
#
_symmetry.space_group_name_H-M   'P 1'
#
loop_
_entity.id
_entity.type
_entity.pdbx_description
1 polymer ?
#
loop_
_entity_poly.entity_id
_entity_poly.type
_entity_poly.pdbx_seq_one_letter_code
_entity_poly.pdbx_strand_id
1 'polypeptide(L)'
;MSAEKRPVLKLQLSFVDKGLEALGLLLLLTGWTYLVLAYSKLPESIPTHFSISGKPNAFGHKSDLYNLMTVATALYLLLTIANLFPQYFNYLRSITAENARRQYTIATRILRYLKVMIVFIFVALVWITARY
;
A
#
# COMPACT_ATOMS: atom_id res chain seq x y z
N MET A 1 -21.46 -0.29 29.32
CA MET A 1 -20.18 -1.03 29.23
C MET A 1 -19.06 -0.03 29.44
N SER A 2 -18.32 -0.12 30.55
CA SER A 2 -17.14 0.73 30.77
C SER A 2 -16.15 0.46 29.65
N ALA A 3 -15.75 1.52 28.94
CA ALA A 3 -14.70 1.43 27.94
C ALA A 3 -13.37 1.19 28.66
N GLU A 4 -13.03 -0.07 28.94
CA GLU A 4 -11.68 -0.41 29.39
C GLU A 4 -10.67 0.12 28.38
N LYS A 5 -9.80 1.03 28.85
CA LYS A 5 -8.83 1.70 28.01
C LYS A 5 -7.82 0.66 27.53
N ARG A 6 -7.84 0.37 26.23
CA ARG A 6 -6.93 -0.61 25.61
C ARG A 6 -5.46 -0.23 25.88
N PRO A 7 -4.57 -1.22 26.16
CA PRO A 7 -3.16 -0.94 26.45
C PRO A 7 -2.47 -0.26 25.26
N VAL A 8 -1.69 0.79 25.53
CA VAL A 8 -0.84 1.42 24.50
C VAL A 8 0.56 0.81 24.59
N LEU A 9 0.96 0.08 23.56
CA LEU A 9 2.21 -0.68 23.54
C LEU A 9 3.13 -0.22 22.41
N LYS A 10 4.42 -0.05 22.70
CA LYS A 10 5.46 0.04 21.67
C LYS A 10 5.77 -1.37 21.16
N LEU A 11 5.35 -1.67 19.94
CA LEU A 11 5.64 -2.95 19.28
C LEU A 11 7.09 -2.98 18.78
N GLN A 12 7.76 -4.12 18.97
CA GLN A 12 9.05 -4.39 18.35
C GLN A 12 8.82 -5.09 17.02
N LEU A 13 9.40 -4.54 15.95
CA LEU A 13 9.29 -5.12 14.61
C LEU A 13 10.21 -6.34 14.50
N SER A 14 9.64 -7.46 14.04
CA SER A 14 10.43 -8.63 13.68
C SER A 14 11.22 -8.39 12.39
N PHE A 15 12.14 -9.30 12.05
CA PHE A 15 12.85 -9.26 10.78
C PHE A 15 11.91 -9.29 9.57
N VAL A 16 10.84 -10.09 9.62
CA VAL A 16 9.82 -10.14 8.57
C VAL A 16 9.13 -8.78 8.43
N ASP A 17 8.75 -8.16 9.55
CA ASP A 17 8.08 -6.86 9.52
C ASP A 17 8.98 -5.78 8.91
N LYS A 18 10.27 -5.74 9.30
CA LYS A 18 11.26 -4.83 8.69
C LYS A 18 11.45 -5.09 7.20
N GLY A 19 11.50 -6.36 6.80
CA GLY A 19 11.60 -6.77 5.40
C GLY A 19 10.41 -6.30 4.57
N LEU A 20 9.18 -6.42 5.08
CA LEU A 20 7.97 -5.92 4.41
C LEU A 20 7.97 -4.40 4.28
N GLU A 21 8.39 -3.67 5.31
CA GLU A 21 8.50 -2.21 5.27
C GLU A 21 9.51 -1.76 4.20
N ALA A 22 10.70 -2.38 4.20
CA ALA A 22 11.74 -2.11 3.21
C ALA A 22 11.29 -2.46 1.79
N LEU A 23 10.69 -3.64 1.59
CA LEU A 23 10.18 -4.07 0.29
C LEU A 23 9.12 -3.10 -0.24
N GLY A 24 8.15 -2.70 0.60
CA GLY A 24 7.11 -1.76 0.20
C GLY A 24 7.70 -0.40 -0.21
N LEU A 25 8.69 0.10 0.53
CA LEU A 25 9.37 1.35 0.18
C LEU A 25 10.17 1.21 -1.12
N LEU A 26 10.94 0.14 -1.29
CA LEU A 26 11.74 -0.11 -2.49
C LEU A 26 10.87 -0.24 -3.73
N LEU A 27 9.72 -0.93 -3.65
CA LEU A 27 8.76 -1.02 -4.75
C LEU A 27 8.21 0.35 -5.12
N LEU A 28 7.84 1.16 -4.12
CA LEU A 28 7.30 2.50 -4.35
C LEU A 28 8.34 3.40 -5.04
N LEU A 29 9.58 3.40 -4.56
CA LEU A 29 10.69 4.16 -5.15
C LEU A 29 11.01 3.68 -6.57
N THR A 30 10.98 2.36 -6.80
CA THR A 30 11.18 1.77 -8.13
C THR A 30 10.09 2.22 -9.09
N GLY A 31 8.83 2.23 -8.65
CA GLY A 31 7.70 2.71 -9.45
C GLY A 31 7.83 4.17 -9.86
N TRP A 32 8.19 5.06 -8.91
CA TRP A 32 8.43 6.46 -9.20
C TRP A 32 9.60 6.66 -10.17
N THR A 33 10.71 5.96 -9.92
CA THR A 33 11.90 6.01 -10.78
C THR A 33 11.56 5.56 -12.20
N TYR A 34 10.85 4.44 -12.32
CA TYR A 34 10.40 3.92 -13.62
C TYR A 34 9.51 4.92 -14.36
N LEU A 35 8.49 5.47 -13.68
CA LEU A 35 7.58 6.44 -14.30
C LEU A 35 8.35 7.66 -14.82
N VAL A 36 9.22 8.26 -14.00
CA VAL A 36 10.01 9.45 -14.39
C VAL A 36 10.90 9.17 -15.61
N LEU A 37 11.57 8.01 -15.64
CA LEU A 37 12.45 7.65 -16.75
C LEU A 37 11.70 7.29 -18.05
N ALA A 38 10.48 6.77 -17.92
CA ALA A 38 9.66 6.37 -19.07
C ALA A 38 8.78 7.53 -19.59
N TYR A 39 8.43 8.50 -18.75
CA TYR A 39 7.37 9.48 -19.03
C TYR A 39 7.55 10.26 -20.33
N SER A 40 8.78 10.69 -20.63
CA SER A 40 9.06 11.48 -21.84
C SER A 40 8.88 10.69 -23.15
N LYS A 41 8.85 9.36 -23.06
CA LYS A 41 8.69 8.45 -24.20
C LYS A 41 7.24 8.02 -24.41
N LEU A 42 6.35 8.34 -23.48
CA LEU A 42 4.94 7.97 -23.56
C LEU A 42 4.19 8.87 -24.55
N PRO A 43 3.28 8.30 -25.36
CA PRO A 43 2.35 9.09 -26.15
C PRO A 43 1.44 9.92 -25.23
N GLU A 44 0.89 11.03 -25.72
CA GLU A 44 -0.02 11.86 -24.92
C GLU A 44 -1.28 11.10 -24.47
N SER A 45 -1.72 10.12 -25.25
CA SER A 45 -2.88 9.27 -24.97
C SER A 45 -2.44 7.84 -24.67
N ILE A 46 -2.84 7.31 -23.50
CA ILE A 46 -2.51 5.97 -23.01
C ILE A 46 -3.78 5.21 -22.59
N PRO A 47 -3.76 3.87 -22.56
CA PRO A 47 -4.87 3.09 -22.01
C PRO A 47 -5.13 3.40 -20.53
N THR A 48 -6.39 3.65 -20.18
CA THR A 48 -6.83 3.87 -18.79
C THR A 48 -7.80 2.81 -18.29
N HIS A 49 -8.47 2.09 -19.20
CA HIS A 49 -9.33 0.98 -18.85
C HIS A 49 -9.12 -0.20 -19.79
N PHE A 50 -9.11 -1.41 -19.22
CA PHE A 50 -8.96 -2.67 -19.94
C PHE A 50 -10.24 -3.49 -19.77
N SER A 51 -10.77 -4.03 -20.87
CA SER A 51 -11.90 -4.96 -20.86
C SER A 51 -11.51 -6.32 -20.24
N ILE A 52 -12.50 -7.19 -20.01
CA ILE A 52 -12.26 -8.57 -19.52
C ILE A 52 -11.36 -9.40 -20.43
N SER A 53 -11.27 -9.02 -21.72
CA SER A 53 -10.36 -9.65 -22.69
C SER A 53 -8.92 -9.12 -22.63
N GLY A 54 -8.63 -8.17 -21.73
CA GLY A 54 -7.32 -7.54 -21.60
C GLY A 54 -7.00 -6.48 -22.66
N LYS A 55 -7.95 -6.15 -23.54
CA LYS A 55 -7.80 -5.07 -24.53
C LYS A 55 -8.23 -3.73 -23.95
N PRO A 56 -7.51 -2.63 -24.22
CA PRO A 56 -7.96 -1.29 -23.90
C PRO A 56 -9.31 -0.97 -24.54
N ASN A 57 -10.19 -0.35 -23.77
CA ASN A 57 -11.45 0.19 -24.26
C ASN A 57 -11.70 1.63 -23.79
N ALA A 58 -10.77 2.23 -23.04
CA ALA A 58 -10.73 3.66 -22.75
C ALA A 58 -9.28 4.15 -22.74
N PHE A 59 -9.10 5.41 -23.13
CA PHE A 59 -7.82 6.10 -23.17
C PHE A 59 -7.91 7.42 -22.41
N GLY A 60 -6.79 7.87 -21.88
CA GLY A 60 -6.66 9.12 -21.13
C GLY A 60 -5.27 9.72 -21.28
N HIS A 61 -5.03 10.83 -20.59
CA HIS A 61 -3.78 11.56 -20.73
C HIS A 61 -2.66 10.85 -19.97
N LYS A 62 -1.43 10.85 -20.49
CA LYS A 62 -0.27 10.20 -19.82
C LYS A 62 0.00 10.67 -18.39
N SER A 63 -0.45 11.88 -18.04
CA SER A 63 -0.40 12.38 -16.65
C SER A 63 -1.20 11.54 -15.65
N ASP A 64 -2.15 10.74 -16.10
CA ASP A 64 -2.94 9.87 -15.21
C ASP A 64 -2.07 8.84 -14.49
N LEU A 65 -0.90 8.49 -15.03
CA LEU A 65 0.09 7.65 -14.34
C LEU A 65 0.69 8.34 -13.09
N TYR A 66 0.86 9.67 -13.12
CA TYR A 66 1.28 10.42 -11.94
C TYR A 66 0.18 10.44 -10.87
N ASN A 67 -1.08 10.55 -11.28
CA ASN A 67 -2.22 10.42 -10.35
C ASN A 67 -2.21 9.05 -9.69
N LEU A 68 -1.98 7.99 -10.47
CA LEU A 68 -1.91 6.62 -9.97
C LEU A 68 -0.78 6.44 -8.94
N MET A 69 0.44 6.89 -9.26
CA MET A 69 1.56 6.84 -8.31
C MET A 69 1.37 7.71 -7.07
N THR A 70 0.68 8.84 -7.20
CA THR A 70 0.35 9.72 -6.08
C THR A 70 -0.63 9.04 -5.12
N VAL A 71 -1.68 8.40 -5.65
CA VAL A 71 -2.63 7.60 -4.85
C VAL A 71 -1.93 6.43 -4.16
N ALA A 72 -1.04 5.72 -4.86
CA ALA A 72 -0.23 4.65 -4.27
C ALA A 72 0.59 5.15 -3.07
N THR A 73 1.23 6.31 -3.22
CA THR A 73 2.03 6.97 -2.17
C THR A 73 1.17 7.38 -0.99
N ALA A 74 0.00 8.00 -1.25
CA ALA A 74 -0.95 8.39 -0.20
C ALA A 74 -1.44 7.18 0.60
N LEU A 75 -1.81 6.08 -0.08
CA LEU A 75 -2.21 4.83 0.57
C LEU A 75 -1.07 4.20 1.38
N TYR A 76 0.16 4.21 0.85
CA TYR A 76 1.34 3.74 1.57
C TYR A 76 1.56 4.52 2.88
N LEU A 77 1.46 5.85 2.83
CA LEU A 77 1.60 6.71 4.01
C LEU A 77 0.44 6.50 4.99
N LEU A 78 -0.80 6.45 4.51
CA LEU A 78 -1.99 6.21 5.33
C LEU A 78 -1.87 4.90 6.12
N LEU A 79 -1.47 3.81 5.46
CA LEU A 79 -1.28 2.52 6.12
C LEU A 79 -0.08 2.52 7.07
N THR A 80 0.96 3.29 6.78
CA THR A 80 2.10 3.49 7.68
C THR A 80 1.69 4.21 8.95
N ILE A 81 0.88 5.27 8.83
CA ILE A 81 0.32 6.02 9.96
C ILE A 81 -0.65 5.14 10.75
N ALA A 82 -1.54 4.40 10.10
CA ALA A 82 -2.47 3.48 10.76
C ALA A 82 -1.74 2.44 11.62
N ASN A 83 -0.61 1.90 11.13
CA ASN A 83 0.23 0.95 11.86
C ASN A 83 0.84 1.51 13.17
N LEU A 84 0.83 2.84 13.37
CA LEU A 84 1.27 3.46 14.62
C LEU A 84 0.22 3.37 15.74
N PHE A 85 -1.04 3.11 15.40
CA PHE A 85 -2.16 3.14 16.36
C PHE A 85 -3.01 1.85 16.34
N PRO A 86 -2.41 0.66 16.54
CA PRO A 86 -3.14 -0.61 16.50
C PRO A 86 -4.27 -0.70 17.55
N GLN A 87 -4.20 0.06 18.65
CA GLN A 87 -5.23 0.06 19.68
C GLN A 87 -6.61 0.49 19.18
N TYR A 88 -6.71 1.21 18.07
CA TYR A 88 -7.99 1.63 17.48
C TYR A 88 -8.54 0.67 16.43
N PHE A 89 -7.82 -0.42 16.12
CA PHE A 89 -8.31 -1.40 15.16
C PHE A 89 -9.48 -2.21 15.71
N ASN A 90 -10.24 -2.79 14.80
CA ASN A 90 -11.30 -3.73 15.14
C ASN A 90 -10.70 -5.12 15.35
N TYR A 91 -10.94 -5.70 16.52
CA TYR A 91 -10.46 -7.02 16.91
C TYR A 91 -11.64 -7.95 17.18
N LEU A 92 -11.53 -9.21 16.74
CA LEU A 92 -12.57 -10.24 16.96
C LEU A 92 -12.74 -10.62 18.44
N ARG A 93 -11.72 -10.36 19.26
CA ARG A 93 -11.75 -10.61 20.70
C ARG A 93 -11.41 -9.32 21.44
N SER A 94 -11.96 -9.18 22.64
CA SER A 94 -11.60 -8.09 23.54
C SER A 94 -10.08 -8.07 23.79
N ILE A 95 -9.51 -6.87 23.75
CA ILE A 95 -8.08 -6.66 23.97
C ILE A 95 -7.83 -6.54 25.46
N THR A 96 -7.04 -7.47 26.00
CA THR A 96 -6.60 -7.50 27.40
C THR A 96 -5.10 -7.24 27.48
N ALA A 97 -4.58 -6.92 28.67
CA ALA A 97 -3.14 -6.71 28.86
C ALA A 97 -2.29 -7.93 28.42
N GLU A 98 -2.80 -9.13 28.64
CA GLU A 98 -2.13 -10.39 28.30
C GLU A 98 -2.08 -10.63 26.78
N ASN A 99 -3.16 -10.32 26.04
CA ASN A 99 -3.26 -10.65 24.62
C ASN A 99 -2.85 -9.49 23.67
N ALA A 100 -2.81 -8.24 24.17
CA ALA A 100 -2.66 -7.03 23.36
C ALA A 100 -1.42 -7.09 22.45
N ARG A 101 -0.26 -7.48 22.99
CA ARG A 101 0.98 -7.56 22.21
C ARG A 101 0.85 -8.48 21.00
N ARG A 102 0.27 -9.68 21.20
CA ARG A 102 0.08 -10.67 20.14
C ARG A 102 -0.90 -10.17 19.09
N GLN A 103 -2.06 -9.66 19.52
CA GLN A 103 -3.11 -9.18 18.62
C GLN A 103 -2.64 -7.98 17.79
N TYR A 104 -1.95 -7.03 18.40
CA TYR A 104 -1.45 -5.84 17.72
C TYR A 104 -0.34 -6.18 16.72
N THR A 105 0.53 -7.14 17.06
CA THR A 105 1.56 -7.64 16.14
C THR A 105 0.92 -8.28 14.91
N ILE A 106 -0.08 -9.14 15.09
CA ILE A 106 -0.80 -9.78 13.97
C ILE A 106 -1.47 -8.73 13.09
N ALA A 107 -2.24 -7.83 13.69
CA ALA A 107 -3.00 -6.83 12.92
C ALA A 107 -2.08 -5.89 12.14
N THR A 108 -1.01 -5.37 12.75
CA THR A 108 -0.08 -4.49 12.03
C THR A 108 0.70 -5.23 10.95
N ARG A 109 1.00 -6.52 11.13
CA ARG A 109 1.64 -7.35 10.09
C ARG A 109 0.72 -7.57 8.88
N ILE A 110 -0.57 -7.81 9.10
CA ILE A 110 -1.56 -7.91 8.01
C ILE A 110 -1.60 -6.60 7.21
N LEU A 111 -1.60 -5.45 7.88
CA LEU A 111 -1.53 -4.14 7.23
C LEU A 111 -0.23 -3.95 6.42
N ARG A 112 0.90 -4.49 6.88
CA ARG A 112 2.17 -4.46 6.10
C ARG A 112 2.08 -5.27 4.82
N TYR A 113 1.50 -6.48 4.87
CA TYR A 113 1.25 -7.27 3.66
C TYR A 113 0.32 -6.53 2.70
N LEU A 114 -0.79 -6.00 3.20
CA LEU A 114 -1.73 -5.21 2.39
C LEU A 114 -1.04 -4.01 1.74
N LYS A 115 -0.21 -3.28 2.50
CA LYS A 115 0.56 -2.14 2.00
C LYS A 115 1.50 -2.53 0.84
N VAL A 116 2.24 -3.63 0.98
CA VAL A 116 3.10 -4.15 -0.09
C VAL A 116 2.27 -4.55 -1.32
N MET A 117 1.16 -5.26 -1.13
CA MET A 117 0.28 -5.68 -2.23
C MET A 117 -0.30 -4.49 -2.99
N ILE A 118 -0.78 -3.46 -2.29
CA ILE A 118 -1.29 -2.23 -2.91
C ILE A 118 -0.20 -1.56 -3.75
N VAL A 119 0.97 -1.31 -3.17
CA VAL A 119 2.08 -0.68 -3.92
C VAL A 119 2.45 -1.52 -5.13
N PHE A 120 2.58 -2.84 -4.97
CA PHE A 120 2.89 -3.75 -6.07
C PHE A 120 1.87 -3.65 -7.22
N ILE A 121 0.57 -3.69 -6.90
CA ILE A 121 -0.50 -3.58 -7.91
C ILE A 121 -0.40 -2.25 -8.66
N PHE A 122 -0.24 -1.13 -7.94
CA PHE A 122 -0.15 0.18 -8.58
C PHE A 122 1.08 0.31 -9.48
N VAL A 123 2.25 -0.17 -9.03
CA VAL A 123 3.48 -0.18 -9.85
C VAL A 123 3.32 -1.08 -11.07
N ALA A 124 2.68 -2.25 -10.92
CA ALA A 124 2.40 -3.15 -12.03
C ALA A 124 1.45 -2.49 -13.06
N LEU A 125 0.42 -1.78 -12.61
CA LEU A 125 -0.48 -1.03 -13.50
C LEU A 125 0.28 0.04 -14.29
N VAL A 126 1.14 0.82 -13.62
CA VAL A 126 1.99 1.81 -14.31
C VAL A 126 2.89 1.14 -15.36
N TRP A 127 3.49 0.01 -15.02
CA TRP A 127 4.37 -0.73 -15.92
C TRP A 127 3.64 -1.34 -17.13
N ILE A 128 2.45 -1.91 -16.92
CA ILE A 128 1.62 -2.47 -17.99
C ILE A 128 1.17 -1.35 -18.94
N THR A 129 0.63 -0.26 -18.40
CA THR A 129 0.12 0.85 -19.21
C THR A 129 1.24 1.58 -19.96
N ALA A 130 2.41 1.75 -19.37
CA ALA A 130 3.55 2.41 -20.02
C ALA A 130 4.20 1.60 -21.15
N ARG A 131 3.83 0.31 -21.31
CA ARG A 131 4.34 -0.59 -22.35
C ARG A 131 3.34 -0.92 -23.45
N TYR A 132 2.10 -0.46 -23.31
CA TYR A 132 1.07 -0.61 -24.33
C TYR A 132 1.21 0.50 -25.38
#